data_AF-A0A9E5REE6-F1
#
_entry.id   AF-A0A9E5REE6-F1
#
_cell.length_a   1.000
_cell.length_b   1.000
_cell.length_c   1.000
_cell.angle_alpha   90.00
_cell.angle_beta   90.00
_cell.angle_gamma   90.00
#
_symmetry.space_group_name_H-M   'P 1'
#
loop_
_entity.id
_entity.type
_entity.pdbx_description
1 polymer ?
#
loop_
_entity_poly.entity_id
_entity_poly.type
_entity_poly.pdbx_seq_one_letter_code
_entity_poly.pdbx_strand_id
1 'polypeptide(L)' 'MPQDLKAIYRNGTFILQIAFELPEETEVELLIQSPQVVSPPIADVETKREFLKALVERMQQNPISMDAPQFTRDMLHECR' A
#
# COMPACT_ATOMS: atom_id res chain seq x y z
N MET A 1 -10.62 21.69 -22.70
CA MET A 1 -10.93 21.11 -21.37
C MET A 1 -9.92 20.00 -21.15
N PRO A 2 -9.19 19.95 -20.02
CA PRO A 2 -8.29 18.84 -19.72
C PRO A 2 -9.11 17.55 -19.54
N GLN A 3 -8.58 16.44 -20.02
CA GLN A 3 -9.19 15.12 -19.88
C GLN A 3 -8.25 14.24 -19.05
N ASP A 4 -8.74 13.78 -17.90
CA ASP A 4 -7.96 12.90 -17.02
C ASP A 4 -7.94 11.47 -17.58
N LEU A 5 -6.75 10.96 -17.85
CA LEU A 5 -6.54 9.58 -18.29
C LEU A 5 -5.86 8.79 -17.17
N LYS A 6 -6.38 7.59 -16.89
CA LYS A 6 -5.77 6.68 -15.90
C LYS A 6 -4.76 5.77 -16.59
N ALA A 7 -3.56 5.71 -16.02
CA ALA A 7 -2.50 4.81 -16.45
C ALA A 7 -1.93 4.00 -15.28
N ILE A 8 -1.34 2.85 -15.60
CA ILE A 8 -0.53 2.07 -14.68
C ILE A 8 0.92 2.17 -15.13
N TYR A 9 1.80 2.58 -14.23
CA TYR A 9 3.23 2.56 -14.49
C TYR A 9 3.77 1.12 -14.36
N ARG A 10 4.33 0.60 -15.44
CA ARG A 10 4.92 -0.74 -15.49
C ARG A 10 6.16 -0.71 -16.38
N ASN A 11 7.29 -1.19 -15.86
CA ASN A 11 8.55 -1.35 -16.60
C ASN A 11 9.04 -0.10 -17.34
N GLY A 12 8.92 1.09 -16.74
CA GLY A 12 9.36 2.33 -17.39
C GLY A 12 8.31 2.99 -18.28
N THR A 13 7.11 2.41 -18.41
CA THR A 13 6.07 2.89 -19.33
C THR A 13 4.73 3.10 -18.61
N PHE A 14 4.01 4.16 -18.96
CA PHE A 14 2.63 4.40 -18.52
C PHE A 14 1.66 3.71 -19.48
N ILE A 15 0.96 2.68 -19.00
CA ILE A 15 -0.01 1.91 -19.77
C ILE A 15 -1.41 2.45 -19.45
N LEU A 16 -2.08 3.06 -20.43
CA LEU A 16 -3.45 3.54 -20.29
C LEU A 16 -4.42 2.40 -19.97
N GLN A 17 -5.36 2.62 -19.06
CA GLN A 17 -6.39 1.63 -18.71
C GLN A 17 -7.49 1.52 -19.78
N ILE A 18 -7.71 2.59 -20.53
CA ILE A 18 -8.69 2.68 -21.61
C ILE A 18 -7.92 3.08 -22.87
N ALA A 19 -8.25 2.45 -24.00
CA ALA A 19 -7.69 2.84 -25.29
C ALA A 19 -8.03 4.31 -25.58
N PHE A 20 -7.01 5.10 -25.87
CA PHE A 20 -7.15 6.51 -26.21
C PHE A 20 -6.11 6.85 -27.26
N GLU A 21 -6.54 7.40 -28.39
CA GLU A 21 -5.63 7.86 -29.44
C GLU A 21 -5.06 9.21 -29.03
N LEU A 22 -3.81 9.18 -28.59
CA LEU A 22 -3.03 10.38 -28.30
C LEU A 22 -2.06 10.61 -29.46
N PRO A 23 -2.11 11.77 -30.15
CA PRO A 23 -1.14 12.10 -31.19
C PRO A 23 0.29 12.06 -30.66
N GLU A 24 1.24 11.67 -31.51
CA GLU A 24 2.66 11.76 -31.17
C GLU A 24 3.05 13.20 -30.79
N GLU A 25 4.00 13.33 -29.86
CA GLU A 25 4.49 14.62 -29.34
C GLU A 25 3.46 15.45 -28.56
N THR A 26 2.32 14.87 -28.16
CA THR A 26 1.37 15.55 -27.28
C THR A 26 1.97 15.76 -25.89
N GLU A 27 2.03 17.01 -25.43
CA GLU A 27 2.44 17.36 -24.07
C GLU A 27 1.37 16.93 -23.05
N VAL A 28 1.81 16.28 -21.97
CA VAL A 28 0.93 15.77 -20.91
C VAL A 28 1.50 16.08 -19.54
N GLU A 29 0.61 16.32 -18.58
CA GLU A 29 0.98 16.42 -17.16
C GLU A 29 0.78 15.06 -16.48
N LEU A 30 1.73 14.67 -15.64
CA LEU A 30 1.67 13.42 -14.87
C LEU A 30 1.35 13.70 -13.40
N LEU A 31 0.20 13.21 -12.93
CA LEU A 31 -0.15 13.19 -11.52
C LEU A 31 0.06 11.78 -10.95
N ILE A 32 1.06 11.61 -10.09
CA ILE A 32 1.34 10.33 -9.43
C ILE A 32 0.54 10.24 -8.12
N GLN A 33 -0.48 9.38 -8.10
CA GLN A 33 -1.20 9.04 -6.88
C GLN A 33 -0.40 7.98 -6.12
N SER A 34 0.34 8.39 -5.08
CA SER A 34 0.98 7.44 -4.18
C SER A 34 -0.10 6.70 -3.37
N PRO A 35 0.00 5.36 -3.23
CA PRO A 35 -0.89 4.63 -2.34
C PRO A 35 -0.55 5.07 -0.91
N GLN A 36 -1.29 6.06 -0.40
CA GLN A 36 -1.28 6.33 1.01
C GLN A 36 -1.98 5.14 1.67
N VAL A 37 -1.19 4.23 2.24
CA VAL A 37 -1.70 3.25 3.21
C VAL A 37 -2.03 4.04 4.48
N VAL A 38 -3.12 4.79 4.43
CA VAL A 38 -3.69 5.38 5.63
C VAL A 38 -4.44 4.24 6.30
N SER A 39 -3.91 3.72 7.41
CA SER A 39 -4.69 2.84 8.27
C SER A 39 -6.04 3.51 8.52
N PRO A 40 -7.17 2.83 8.29
CA PRO A 40 -8.47 3.45 8.51
C PRO A 40 -8.49 3.99 9.94
N PRO A 41 -8.78 5.29 10.14
CA PRO A 41 -8.82 5.83 11.48
C PRO A 41 -9.94 5.11 12.22
N ILE A 42 -9.59 4.35 13.27
CA ILE A 42 -10.58 3.89 14.23
C ILE A 42 -11.02 5.13 14.98
N ALA A 43 -12.09 5.76 14.48
CA ALA A 43 -12.57 7.06 14.95
C ALA A 43 -13.23 6.97 16.34
N ASP A 44 -13.75 5.80 16.68
CA ASP A 44 -14.39 5.55 17.96
C ASP A 44 -13.42 4.90 18.97
N VAL A 45 -13.40 5.45 20.18
CA VAL A 45 -12.46 5.07 21.24
C VAL A 45 -12.79 3.68 21.80
N GLU A 46 -14.07 3.31 21.84
CA GLU A 46 -14.54 2.01 22.32
C GLU A 46 -14.13 0.89 21.35
N THR A 47 -14.42 1.04 20.06
CA THR A 47 -13.96 0.11 19.01
C THR A 47 -12.44 -0.01 18.95
N LYS A 48 -11.70 1.08 19.20
CA LYS A 48 -10.22 1.02 19.30
C LYS A 48 -9.78 0.19 20.50
N ARG A 49 -10.44 0.33 21.65
CA ARG A 49 -10.14 -0.44 22.87
C ARG A 49 -10.41 -1.93 22.66
N GLU A 50 -11.54 -2.28 22.06
CA GLU A 50 -11.88 -3.68 21.75
C GLU A 50 -10.90 -4.29 20.74
N PHE A 51 -10.54 -3.56 19.69
CA PHE A 51 -9.55 -3.99 18.71
C PHE A 51 -8.19 -4.26 19.34
N LEU A 52 -7.69 -3.35 20.18
CA LEU A 52 -6.40 -3.51 20.86
C LEU A 52 -6.42 -4.71 21.81
N LYS A 53 -7.54 -4.95 22.51
CA LYS A 53 -7.69 -6.12 23.38
C LYS A 53 -7.59 -7.42 22.57
N ALA A 54 -8.35 -7.53 21.48
CA ALA A 54 -8.31 -8.71 20.60
C ALA A 54 -6.93 -8.92 19.96
N LEU A 55 -6.24 -7.83 19.60
CA LEU A 55 -4.88 -7.89 19.06
C LEU A 55 -3.90 -8.48 20.08
N VAL A 56 -3.92 -7.99 21.32
CA VAL A 56 -3.04 -8.48 22.39
C VAL A 56 -3.33 -9.94 22.72
N GLU A 57 -4.60 -10.34 22.81
CA GLU A 57 -4.99 -11.74 23.04
C GLU A 57 -4.43 -12.65 21.94
N ARG A 58 -4.53 -12.24 20.67
CA ARG A 58 -3.98 -13.01 19.55
C ARG A 58 -2.45 -13.11 19.58
N MET A 59 -1.77 -12.04 19.97
CA MET A 59 -0.31 -12.06 20.14
C MET A 59 0.13 -12.99 21.28
N GLN A 60 -0.62 -13.02 22.38
CA GLN A 60 -0.34 -13.94 23.50
C GLN A 60 -0.59 -15.39 23.15
N GLN A 61 -1.61 -15.67 22.33
CA GLN A 61 -1.90 -17.02 21.84
C GLN A 61 -0.88 -17.54 20.83
N ASN A 62 -0.10 -16.65 20.20
CA ASN A 62 0.94 -17.01 19.24
C ASN A 62 2.30 -16.42 19.66
N PRO A 63 2.90 -16.92 20.75
CA PRO A 63 4.18 -16.44 21.21
C PRO A 63 5.27 -16.76 20.18
N ILE A 64 6.23 -15.84 20.04
CA ILE A 64 7.41 -16.09 19.22
C ILE A 64 8.21 -17.21 19.89
N SER A 65 8.49 -18.28 19.13
CA SER A 65 9.32 -19.39 19.61
C SER A 65 10.68 -18.86 20.06
N MET A 66 11.26 -19.46 21.11
CA MET A 66 12.60 -19.09 21.56
C MET A 66 13.69 -19.41 20.54
N ASP A 67 13.40 -20.33 19.61
CA ASP A 67 14.27 -20.69 18.50
C ASP A 67 14.03 -19.81 17.25
N ALA A 68 13.19 -18.78 17.35
CA ALA A 68 12.87 -17.94 16.20
C ALA A 68 14.11 -17.15 15.73
N PRO A 69 14.41 -17.14 14.42
CA PRO A 69 15.51 -16.36 13.88
C PRO A 69 15.25 -14.86 14.08
N GLN A 70 16.28 -14.14 14.54
CA GLN A 70 16.23 -12.69 14.67
C GLN A 70 16.53 -12.09 13.30
N PHE A 71 15.51 -11.57 12.64
CA PHE A 71 15.69 -10.87 11.37
C PHE A 71 16.02 -9.41 11.62
N THR A 72 17.07 -8.92 10.94
CA THR A 72 17.30 -7.48 10.82
C THR A 72 16.28 -6.89 9.85
N ARG A 73 16.11 -5.56 9.90
CA ARG A 73 15.20 -4.84 9.00
C ARG A 73 15.44 -5.19 7.54
N ASP A 74 16.70 -5.23 7.12
CA ASP A 74 17.06 -5.46 5.72
C ASP A 74 16.72 -6.90 5.29
N MET A 75 16.91 -7.89 6.18
CA MET A 75 16.51 -9.28 5.93
C MET A 75 14.98 -9.46 5.80
N LEU A 76 14.17 -8.66 6.51
CA LEU A 76 12.71 -8.70 6.36
C LEU A 76 12.24 -8.17 5.00
N HIS A 77 13.00 -7.25 4.39
CA HIS A 77 12.69 -6.73 3.07
C HIS A 77 13.05 -7.70 1.94
N GLU A 78 14.09 -8.51 2.13
CA GLU A 78 14.56 -9.50 1.16
C GLU A 78 13.70 -10.78 1.13
N CYS A 79 13.00 -11.09 2.23
CA CYS A 79 12.10 -12.25 2.35
C CYS A 79 10.69 -12.05 1.75
N ARG A 80 10.47 -10.97 0.98
CA ARG A 80 9.15 -10.58 0.45
C ARG A 80 9.05 -10.82 -1.04
#